data_AF-A0A8H6FNU2-F1
#
_entry.id   AF-A0A8H6FNU2-F1
#
_cell.length_a   1.000
_cell.length_b   1.000
_cell.length_c   1.000
_cell.angle_alpha   90.00
_cell.angle_beta   90.00
_cell.angle_gamma   90.00
#
_symmetry.space_group_name_H-M   'P 1'
#
loop_
_entity.id
_entity.type
_entity.pdbx_description
1 polymer ?
#
loop_
_entity_poly.entity_id
_entity_poly.type
_entity_poly.pdbx_seq_one_letter_code
_entity_poly.pdbx_strand_id
1 'polypeptide(L)'
;MSSVTTTILQSSPAAPIPITSFTKTCHKCGADLSHSHPPIAEDAQRRIAELETQVKLLTGKATAAVDKLADYEDELRQLKSSNKPTSDPNTNAQPPSRPTSAAGAQRNHLQSRISHLLPSNRRATSQPPSSTPADQTSHTNNRENAELLTMLTREQSLRQAAESRVSQTNEELEELSAQLFTEANEMVATERKARAKLEERVAVLEGRDKEKRTRLEVLESRLGRIERVREMLK
;
A
#
# COMPACT_ATOMS: atom_id res chain seq x y z
N MET A 1 11.81 -43.58 6.81
CA MET A 1 11.16 -43.64 8.13
C MET A 1 12.19 -43.20 9.16
N SER A 2 12.13 -41.94 9.57
CA SER A 2 13.01 -41.41 10.61
C SER A 2 12.14 -40.60 11.55
N SER A 3 11.73 -41.25 12.64
CA SER A 3 10.87 -40.68 13.68
C SER A 3 11.69 -39.70 14.53
N VAL A 4 11.24 -38.46 14.62
CA VAL A 4 11.81 -37.48 15.55
C VAL A 4 11.09 -37.63 16.88
N THR A 5 11.83 -38.11 17.87
CA THR A 5 11.38 -38.32 19.25
C THR A 5 11.38 -36.99 20.00
N THR A 6 10.18 -36.47 20.30
CA THR A 6 9.99 -35.30 21.17
C THR A 6 10.07 -35.73 22.64
N THR A 7 11.11 -35.30 23.35
CA THR A 7 11.22 -35.47 24.80
C THR A 7 10.47 -34.35 25.52
N ILE A 8 9.38 -34.70 26.20
CA ILE A 8 8.64 -33.82 27.11
C ILE A 8 9.32 -33.92 28.49
N LEU A 9 9.90 -32.81 28.98
CA LEU A 9 10.38 -32.69 30.35
C LEU A 9 9.22 -32.28 31.26
N GLN A 10 8.82 -33.23 32.10
CA GLN A 10 7.80 -33.11 33.14
C GLN A 10 8.46 -32.55 34.41
N SER A 11 8.12 -31.32 34.80
CA SER A 11 8.58 -30.71 36.05
C SER A 11 7.64 -31.04 37.21
N SER A 12 8.15 -31.78 38.20
CA SER A 12 7.50 -32.13 39.46
C SER A 12 7.58 -30.98 40.48
N PRO A 13 6.59 -30.78 41.38
CA PRO A 13 6.60 -29.67 42.34
C PRO A 13 7.47 -30.01 43.57
N ALA A 14 8.52 -29.22 43.79
CA ALA A 14 9.35 -29.30 45.00
C ALA A 14 8.88 -28.28 46.06
N ALA A 15 8.82 -28.75 47.31
CA ALA A 15 8.43 -28.02 48.52
C ALA A 15 9.38 -26.84 48.88
N PRO A 16 8.96 -25.88 49.72
CA PRO A 16 9.65 -24.61 49.89
C PRO A 16 10.88 -24.74 50.80
N ILE A 17 12.02 -24.25 50.31
CA ILE A 17 13.26 -24.10 51.07
C ILE A 17 13.24 -22.72 51.76
N PRO A 18 13.63 -22.60 53.05
CA PRO A 18 13.65 -21.32 53.75
C PRO A 18 14.76 -20.43 53.19
N ILE A 19 14.37 -19.29 52.63
CA ILE A 19 15.29 -18.28 52.10
C ILE A 19 15.95 -17.58 53.29
N THR A 20 17.20 -17.95 53.57
CA THR A 20 18.10 -17.16 54.40
C THR A 20 18.39 -15.85 53.68
N SER A 21 18.03 -14.74 54.29
CA SER A 21 18.24 -13.38 53.81
C SER A 21 19.73 -13.06 53.68
N PHE A 22 20.29 -13.17 52.48
CA PHE A 22 21.59 -12.60 52.15
C PHE A 22 21.43 -11.10 51.89
N THR A 23 21.83 -10.27 52.85
CA THR A 23 22.03 -8.84 52.64
C THR A 23 23.23 -8.64 51.70
N LYS A 24 22.98 -8.18 50.48
CA LYS A 24 24.03 -7.93 49.48
C LYS A 24 24.58 -6.52 49.69
N THR A 25 25.62 -6.39 50.50
CA THR A 25 26.34 -5.12 50.70
C THR A 25 27.54 -5.02 49.75
N CYS A 26 27.77 -3.84 49.16
CA CYS A 26 28.88 -3.61 48.23
C CYS A 26 30.22 -3.45 48.98
N HIS A 27 31.17 -4.35 48.72
CA HIS A 27 32.48 -4.39 49.39
C HIS A 27 33.43 -3.19 49.14
N LYS A 28 33.04 -2.19 48.35
CA LYS A 28 33.88 -0.99 48.10
C LYS A 28 33.36 0.29 48.76
N CYS A 29 32.11 0.33 49.19
CA CYS A 29 31.52 1.54 49.83
C CYS A 29 30.52 1.25 50.96
N GLY A 30 30.24 -0.02 51.29
CA GLY A 30 29.42 -0.37 52.46
C GLY A 30 27.93 -0.03 52.35
N ALA A 31 27.47 0.44 51.18
CA ALA A 31 26.06 0.68 50.94
C ALA A 31 25.30 -0.65 50.87
N ASP A 32 24.22 -0.75 51.63
CA ASP A 32 23.26 -1.84 51.54
C ASP A 32 22.44 -1.66 50.25
N LEU A 33 22.62 -2.58 49.29
CA LEU A 33 21.91 -2.54 48.00
C LEU A 33 20.40 -2.79 48.17
N SER A 34 19.96 -3.14 49.39
CA SER A 34 18.54 -3.32 49.69
C SER A 34 17.74 -2.01 49.71
N HIS A 35 18.36 -0.83 49.60
CA HIS A 35 17.67 0.46 49.72
C HIS A 35 18.15 1.56 48.74
N SER A 36 18.54 1.20 47.51
CA SER A 36 18.72 2.20 46.44
C SER A 36 17.51 2.22 45.50
N HIS A 37 16.62 3.19 45.72
CA HIS A 37 15.57 3.70 44.82
C HIS A 37 14.30 2.81 44.56
N PRO A 38 13.30 2.82 45.46
CA PRO A 38 12.03 2.14 45.23
C PRO A 38 11.17 2.68 44.06
N PRO A 39 11.06 4.00 43.76
CA PRO A 39 10.09 4.44 42.74
C PRO A 39 10.50 4.10 41.30
N ILE A 40 11.80 4.13 40.99
CA ILE A 40 12.29 3.90 39.61
C ILE A 40 12.21 2.42 39.23
N ALA A 41 12.45 1.51 40.19
CA ALA A 41 12.34 0.07 39.97
C ALA A 41 10.88 -0.37 39.78
N GLU A 42 9.95 0.20 40.56
CA GLU A 42 8.51 -0.05 40.40
C GLU A 42 7.97 0.51 39.09
N ASP A 43 8.36 1.74 38.72
CA ASP A 43 7.96 2.34 37.43
C ASP A 43 8.53 1.56 36.23
N ALA A 44 9.77 1.08 36.33
CA ALA A 44 10.36 0.21 35.31
C ALA A 44 9.59 -1.13 35.21
N GLN A 45 9.21 -1.74 36.34
CA GLN A 45 8.42 -2.97 36.34
C GLN A 45 7.01 -2.77 35.76
N ARG A 46 6.34 -1.65 36.08
CA ARG A 46 5.05 -1.28 35.46
C ARG A 46 5.17 -1.11 33.96
N ARG A 47 6.23 -0.44 33.51
CA ARG A 47 6.48 -0.23 32.08
C ARG A 47 6.78 -1.54 31.35
N ILE A 48 7.52 -2.46 31.98
CA ILE A 48 7.77 -3.79 31.41
C ILE A 48 6.45 -4.55 31.28
N ALA A 49 5.61 -4.57 32.32
CA ALA A 49 4.31 -5.25 32.26
C ALA A 49 3.40 -4.66 31.15
N GLU A 50 3.36 -3.33 31.02
CA GLU A 50 2.62 -2.66 29.94
C GLU A 50 3.15 -3.08 28.56
N LEU A 51 4.47 -3.03 28.36
CA LEU A 51 5.09 -3.44 27.11
C LEU A 51 4.84 -4.93 26.79
N GLU A 52 4.87 -5.80 27.79
CA GLU A 52 4.53 -7.22 27.62
C GLU A 52 3.07 -7.40 27.18
N THR A 53 2.12 -6.64 27.74
CA THR A 53 0.72 -6.69 27.30
C THR A 53 0.57 -6.18 25.87
N GLN A 54 1.28 -5.12 25.50
CA GLN A 54 1.27 -4.58 24.14
C GLN A 54 1.86 -5.56 23.13
N VAL A 55 2.98 -6.22 23.47
CA VAL A 55 3.58 -7.26 22.65
C VAL A 55 2.63 -8.44 22.47
N LYS A 56 1.96 -8.89 23.54
CA LYS A 56 0.93 -9.95 23.45
C LYS A 56 -0.23 -9.54 22.54
N LEU A 57 -0.74 -8.32 22.67
CA LEU A 57 -1.82 -7.79 21.83
C LEU A 57 -1.41 -7.70 20.37
N LEU A 58 -0.22 -7.16 20.09
CA LEU A 58 0.31 -7.04 18.72
C LEU A 58 0.56 -8.40 18.10
N THR A 59 1.06 -9.36 18.88
CA THR A 59 1.24 -10.74 18.43
C THR A 59 -0.11 -11.35 18.06
N GLY A 60 -1.14 -11.19 18.90
CA GLY A 60 -2.50 -11.66 18.59
C GLY A 60 -3.11 -11.00 17.35
N LYS A 61 -2.83 -9.71 17.12
CA LYS A 61 -3.24 -9.03 15.89
C LYS A 61 -2.50 -9.55 14.66
N ALA A 62 -1.20 -9.83 14.81
CA ALA A 62 -0.39 -10.39 13.73
C ALA A 62 -0.87 -11.80 13.36
N THR A 63 -1.18 -12.65 14.34
CA THR A 63 -1.72 -13.99 14.07
C THR A 63 -3.09 -13.90 13.39
N ALA A 64 -4.00 -13.06 13.88
CA ALA A 64 -5.31 -12.87 13.25
C ALA A 64 -5.20 -12.32 11.82
N ALA A 65 -4.22 -11.45 11.55
CA ALA A 65 -3.95 -10.96 10.20
C ALA A 65 -3.40 -12.08 9.29
N VAL A 66 -2.53 -12.95 9.80
CA VAL A 66 -2.01 -14.11 9.05
C VAL A 66 -3.12 -15.11 8.75
N ASP A 67 -4.02 -15.39 9.70
CA ASP A 67 -5.18 -16.27 9.48
C ASP A 67 -6.07 -15.71 8.34
N LYS A 68 -6.34 -14.41 8.36
CA LYS A 68 -7.10 -13.74 7.29
C LYS A 68 -6.39 -13.79 5.94
N LEU A 69 -5.06 -13.72 5.92
CA LEU A 69 -4.28 -13.87 4.69
C LEU A 69 -4.36 -15.30 4.14
N ALA A 70 -4.39 -16.31 5.01
CA ALA A 70 -4.60 -17.69 4.58
C ALA A 70 -5.97 -17.87 3.91
N ASP A 71 -7.04 -17.29 4.49
CA ASP A 71 -8.37 -17.29 3.88
C ASP A 71 -8.37 -16.64 2.48
N TYR A 72 -7.72 -15.47 2.34
CA TYR A 72 -7.61 -14.80 1.03
C TYR A 72 -6.75 -15.57 0.03
N GLU A 73 -5.70 -16.28 0.48
CA GLU A 73 -4.91 -17.15 -0.40
C GLU A 73 -5.74 -18.32 -0.94
N ASP A 74 -6.61 -18.91 -0.12
CA ASP A 74 -7.51 -19.98 -0.53
C ASP A 74 -8.58 -19.49 -1.51
N GLU A 75 -9.18 -18.32 -1.27
CA GLU A 75 -10.09 -17.67 -2.23
C GLU A 75 -9.38 -17.40 -3.57
N LEU A 76 -8.14 -16.90 -3.54
CA LEU A 76 -7.33 -16.68 -4.74
C LEU A 76 -7.02 -17.98 -5.48
N ARG A 77 -6.77 -19.08 -4.76
CA ARG A 77 -6.56 -20.41 -5.36
C ARG A 77 -7.84 -20.90 -6.03
N GLN A 78 -8.99 -20.72 -5.40
CA GLN A 78 -10.29 -21.08 -5.95
C GLN A 78 -10.62 -20.27 -7.19
N LEU A 79 -10.43 -18.94 -7.15
CA LEU A 79 -10.67 -18.08 -8.32
C LEU A 79 -9.72 -18.43 -9.48
N LYS A 80 -8.45 -18.74 -9.20
CA LYS A 80 -7.49 -19.16 -10.23
C LYS A 80 -7.82 -20.52 -10.82
N SER A 81 -8.35 -21.46 -10.03
CA SER A 81 -8.77 -22.77 -10.54
C SER A 81 -10.07 -22.66 -11.35
N SER A 82 -11.02 -21.82 -10.91
CA SER A 82 -12.25 -21.50 -11.67
C SER A 82 -11.96 -20.74 -12.97
N ASN A 83 -10.96 -19.85 -12.98
CA ASN A 83 -10.55 -19.10 -14.18
C ASN A 83 -9.47 -19.79 -15.01
N LYS A 84 -9.10 -21.06 -14.74
CA LYS A 84 -8.14 -21.76 -15.60
C LYS A 84 -8.88 -22.34 -16.82
N PRO A 85 -8.71 -21.79 -18.04
CA PRO A 85 -9.08 -22.53 -19.24
C PRO A 85 -8.20 -23.77 -19.30
N THR A 86 -8.82 -24.93 -19.47
CA THR A 86 -8.15 -26.20 -19.77
C THR A 86 -7.15 -25.98 -20.90
N SER A 87 -5.88 -25.93 -20.53
CA SER A 87 -4.73 -25.92 -21.44
C SER A 87 -3.80 -27.01 -20.96
N ASP A 88 -3.54 -27.94 -21.88
CA ASP A 88 -2.83 -29.20 -21.73
C ASP A 88 -1.43 -29.05 -21.09
N PRO A 89 -0.90 -30.13 -20.48
CA PRO A 89 0.47 -30.12 -20.00
C PRO A 89 1.40 -30.44 -21.18
N ASN A 90 2.01 -29.42 -21.79
CA ASN A 90 3.20 -29.64 -22.60
C ASN A 90 4.43 -29.05 -21.91
N THR A 91 5.24 -29.97 -21.44
CA THR A 91 6.62 -29.87 -20.99
C THR A 91 7.44 -28.97 -21.92
N ASN A 92 7.94 -27.82 -21.43
CA ASN A 92 9.36 -27.50 -21.62
C ASN A 92 9.82 -26.37 -20.69
N ALA A 93 11.03 -26.56 -20.18
CA ALA A 93 11.76 -25.62 -19.35
C ALA A 93 12.12 -24.33 -20.11
N GLN A 94 12.11 -23.19 -19.40
CA GLN A 94 13.23 -22.22 -19.26
C GLN A 94 12.70 -20.85 -18.78
N PRO A 95 13.39 -20.14 -17.86
CA PRO A 95 12.91 -18.85 -17.34
C PRO A 95 13.48 -17.67 -18.16
N PRO A 96 12.71 -16.59 -18.41
CA PRO A 96 13.28 -15.30 -18.75
C PRO A 96 13.30 -14.37 -17.53
N SER A 97 14.47 -13.78 -17.33
CA SER A 97 14.86 -12.74 -16.38
C SER A 97 14.03 -11.45 -16.43
N ARG A 98 13.85 -10.82 -15.26
CA ARG A 98 13.32 -9.46 -15.03
C ARG A 98 14.48 -8.42 -15.03
N PRO A 99 14.24 -7.09 -14.96
CA PRO A 99 14.18 -6.14 -16.07
C PRO A 99 15.31 -5.07 -16.02
N THR A 100 15.58 -4.40 -17.13
CA THR A 100 16.31 -3.11 -17.12
C THR A 100 15.53 -2.06 -17.90
N SER A 101 15.30 -0.93 -17.22
CA SER A 101 14.66 0.29 -17.69
C SER A 101 15.35 0.90 -18.91
N ALA A 102 14.56 1.47 -19.84
CA ALA A 102 14.63 2.89 -20.23
C ALA A 102 13.81 3.16 -21.51
N ALA A 103 13.01 4.22 -21.43
CA ALA A 103 12.63 5.16 -22.50
C ALA A 103 12.37 4.62 -23.93
N GLY A 104 11.10 4.64 -24.33
CA GLY A 104 10.70 4.56 -25.72
C GLY A 104 9.21 4.80 -25.86
N ALA A 105 8.84 6.02 -26.28
CA ALA A 105 7.47 6.38 -26.60
C ALA A 105 6.90 5.44 -27.67
N GLN A 106 5.83 4.70 -27.36
CA GLN A 106 4.90 4.19 -28.38
C GLN A 106 3.46 4.25 -27.88
N ARG A 107 2.69 5.06 -28.61
CA ARG A 107 1.23 5.07 -28.64
C ARG A 107 0.74 3.67 -29.02
N ASN A 108 0.25 2.90 -28.06
CA ASN A 108 -0.43 1.64 -28.37
C ASN A 108 -1.95 1.86 -28.34
N HIS A 109 -2.41 2.22 -29.53
CA HIS A 109 -3.66 1.84 -30.16
C HIS A 109 -4.62 1.02 -29.28
N LEU A 110 -5.72 1.66 -28.91
CA LEU A 110 -7.01 1.01 -28.77
C LEU A 110 -7.26 0.15 -30.03
N GLN A 111 -7.27 -1.17 -29.86
CA GLN A 111 -7.97 -2.06 -30.78
C GLN A 111 -8.77 -3.06 -29.95
N SER A 112 -9.98 -2.60 -29.64
CA SER A 112 -11.15 -3.38 -29.27
C SER A 112 -11.24 -4.64 -30.14
N ARG A 113 -10.84 -5.80 -29.60
CA ARG A 113 -11.05 -7.11 -30.23
C ARG A 113 -12.47 -7.62 -29.95
N ILE A 114 -13.46 -6.82 -30.31
CA ILE A 114 -14.87 -7.23 -30.29
C ILE A 114 -15.37 -7.18 -31.74
N SER A 115 -14.92 -8.12 -32.57
CA SER A 115 -15.35 -8.21 -33.98
C SER A 115 -15.62 -9.63 -34.46
N HIS A 116 -15.89 -10.58 -33.55
CA HIS A 116 -16.09 -11.99 -33.93
C HIS A 116 -17.38 -12.62 -33.41
N LEU A 117 -18.42 -11.83 -33.14
CA LEU A 117 -19.74 -12.36 -32.73
C LEU A 117 -20.91 -11.73 -33.50
N LEU A 118 -20.76 -11.51 -34.82
CA LEU A 118 -21.93 -11.35 -35.67
C LEU A 118 -22.33 -12.73 -36.24
N PRO A 119 -23.59 -13.18 -36.09
CA PRO A 119 -24.13 -14.26 -36.87
C PRO A 119 -24.12 -13.84 -38.35
N SER A 120 -23.29 -14.50 -39.15
CA SER A 120 -23.28 -14.34 -40.59
C SER A 120 -24.60 -14.93 -41.13
N ASN A 121 -25.54 -14.03 -41.42
CA ASN A 121 -26.81 -14.33 -42.04
C ASN A 121 -26.54 -14.78 -43.49
N ARG A 122 -26.30 -16.08 -43.71
CA ARG A 122 -26.21 -16.65 -45.06
C ARG A 122 -27.60 -16.75 -45.68
N ARG A 123 -28.02 -15.65 -46.30
CA ARG A 123 -29.06 -15.64 -47.32
C ARG A 123 -28.45 -16.18 -48.62
N ALA A 124 -28.74 -17.44 -48.95
CA ALA A 124 -28.60 -17.98 -50.29
C ALA A 124 -29.99 -18.04 -50.93
N THR A 125 -30.22 -17.20 -51.93
CA THR A 125 -31.38 -17.24 -52.82
C THR A 125 -31.03 -18.09 -54.02
N SER A 126 -31.80 -19.15 -54.28
CA SER A 126 -32.47 -19.42 -55.58
C SER A 126 -33.01 -20.85 -55.68
N GLN A 127 -34.32 -21.06 -55.46
CA GLN A 127 -35.23 -21.78 -56.38
C GLN A 127 -36.65 -21.89 -55.79
N PRO A 128 -37.70 -21.86 -56.63
CA PRO A 128 -39.10 -21.93 -56.20
C PRO A 128 -39.61 -23.39 -56.17
N PRO A 129 -40.63 -23.68 -55.35
CA PRO A 129 -41.81 -24.28 -55.96
C PRO A 129 -43.14 -23.65 -55.49
N SER A 130 -43.98 -23.43 -56.50
CA SER A 130 -45.44 -23.48 -56.58
C SER A 130 -46.33 -23.61 -55.31
N SER A 131 -47.44 -22.85 -55.42
CA SER A 131 -48.85 -23.14 -55.05
C SER A 131 -49.37 -22.90 -53.61
N THR A 132 -50.13 -21.79 -53.49
CA THR A 132 -51.43 -21.55 -52.78
C THR A 132 -51.52 -21.65 -51.24
N PRO A 133 -52.51 -21.01 -50.56
CA PRO A 133 -53.28 -19.79 -50.87
C PRO A 133 -53.02 -18.65 -49.85
N ALA A 134 -53.28 -17.41 -50.29
CA ALA A 134 -53.29 -16.22 -49.45
C ALA A 134 -54.46 -16.24 -48.46
N ASP A 135 -54.17 -16.05 -47.15
CA ASP A 135 -54.91 -15.13 -46.25
C ASP A 135 -54.44 -15.13 -44.76
N GLN A 136 -53.35 -15.81 -44.40
CA GLN A 136 -52.93 -15.92 -42.98
C GLN A 136 -51.62 -15.18 -42.61
N THR A 137 -50.94 -14.56 -43.56
CA THR A 137 -49.62 -13.93 -43.33
C THR A 137 -49.68 -12.54 -42.70
N SER A 138 -50.83 -11.87 -42.69
CA SER A 138 -50.96 -10.49 -42.17
C SER A 138 -50.97 -10.43 -40.64
N HIS A 139 -51.58 -11.44 -39.99
CA HIS A 139 -51.72 -11.49 -38.54
C HIS A 139 -50.44 -11.93 -37.81
N THR A 140 -49.62 -12.79 -38.43
CA THR A 140 -48.32 -13.20 -37.88
C THR A 140 -47.32 -12.04 -37.91
N ASN A 141 -47.25 -11.29 -39.02
CA ASN A 141 -46.43 -10.10 -39.14
C ASN A 141 -46.80 -9.03 -38.08
N ASN A 142 -48.08 -8.83 -37.78
CA ASN A 142 -48.50 -7.83 -36.80
C ASN A 142 -48.15 -8.23 -35.34
N ARG A 143 -48.24 -9.53 -35.04
CA ARG A 143 -47.79 -10.10 -33.76
C ARG A 143 -46.27 -9.98 -33.57
N GLU A 144 -45.50 -10.30 -34.61
CA GLU A 144 -44.03 -10.17 -34.61
C GLU A 144 -43.60 -8.71 -34.46
N ASN A 145 -44.27 -7.76 -35.14
CA ASN A 145 -43.98 -6.33 -34.98
C ASN A 145 -44.25 -5.84 -33.54
N ALA A 146 -45.33 -6.32 -32.89
CA ALA A 146 -45.60 -5.99 -31.50
C ALA A 146 -44.51 -6.54 -30.55
N GLU A 147 -44.01 -7.75 -30.81
CA GLU A 147 -42.90 -8.36 -30.05
C GLU A 147 -41.57 -7.65 -30.29
N LEU A 148 -41.30 -7.20 -31.52
CA LEU A 148 -40.12 -6.40 -31.84
C LEU A 148 -40.13 -5.06 -31.11
N LEU A 149 -41.28 -4.39 -31.01
CA LEU A 149 -41.41 -3.13 -30.27
C LEU A 149 -41.21 -3.32 -28.76
N THR A 150 -41.71 -4.41 -28.17
CA THR A 150 -41.46 -4.70 -26.76
C THR A 150 -39.99 -5.04 -26.50
N MET A 151 -39.36 -5.80 -27.38
CA MET A 151 -37.92 -6.10 -27.33
C MET A 151 -37.06 -4.83 -27.47
N LEU A 152 -37.40 -3.94 -28.40
CA LEU A 152 -36.71 -2.65 -28.59
C LEU A 152 -36.82 -1.79 -27.33
N THR A 153 -38.02 -1.67 -26.76
CA THR A 153 -38.24 -0.91 -25.52
C THR A 153 -37.42 -1.46 -24.36
N ARG A 154 -37.31 -2.80 -24.28
CA ARG A 154 -36.45 -3.46 -23.30
C ARG A 154 -34.97 -3.18 -23.54
N GLU A 155 -34.51 -3.24 -24.79
CA GLU A 155 -33.13 -2.90 -25.14
C GLU A 155 -32.79 -1.44 -24.80
N GLN A 156 -33.66 -0.50 -25.17
CA GLN A 156 -33.49 0.92 -24.86
C GLN A 156 -33.44 1.18 -23.36
N SER A 157 -34.31 0.54 -22.55
CA SER A 157 -34.27 0.71 -21.10
C SER A 157 -33.01 0.12 -20.47
N LEU A 158 -32.52 -1.02 -20.96
CA LEU A 158 -31.23 -1.58 -20.54
C LEU A 158 -30.07 -0.66 -20.92
N ARG A 159 -30.12 -0.06 -22.10
CA ARG A 159 -29.09 0.87 -22.57
C ARG A 159 -29.09 2.17 -21.76
N GLN A 160 -30.26 2.75 -21.50
CA GLN A 160 -30.39 3.93 -20.64
C GLN A 160 -29.88 3.65 -19.22
N ALA A 161 -30.18 2.47 -18.67
CA ALA A 161 -29.66 2.06 -17.37
C ALA A 161 -28.13 1.89 -17.37
N ALA A 162 -27.55 1.35 -18.46
CA ALA A 162 -26.10 1.25 -18.61
C ALA A 162 -25.45 2.65 -18.76
N GLU A 163 -26.03 3.52 -19.58
CA GLU A 163 -25.57 4.89 -19.77
C GLU A 163 -25.62 5.70 -18.47
N SER A 164 -26.69 5.54 -17.67
CA SER A 164 -26.80 6.16 -16.34
C SER A 164 -25.77 5.64 -15.35
N ARG A 165 -25.43 4.34 -15.37
CA ARG A 165 -24.36 3.79 -14.54
C ARG A 165 -23.01 4.34 -14.95
N VAL A 166 -22.75 4.46 -16.25
CA VAL A 166 -21.52 5.05 -16.76
C VAL A 166 -21.41 6.52 -16.36
N SER A 167 -22.48 7.31 -16.49
CA SER A 167 -22.48 8.72 -16.08
C SER A 167 -22.22 8.86 -14.58
N GLN A 168 -22.88 8.04 -13.74
CA GLN A 168 -22.63 8.01 -12.31
C GLN A 168 -21.15 7.71 -11.99
N THR A 169 -20.58 6.68 -12.62
CA THR A 169 -19.16 6.36 -12.39
C THR A 169 -18.22 7.46 -12.88
N ASN A 170 -18.58 8.20 -13.95
CA ASN A 170 -17.79 9.32 -14.43
C ASN A 170 -17.84 10.51 -13.44
N GLU A 171 -19.00 10.80 -12.86
CA GLU A 171 -19.15 11.83 -11.82
C GLU A 171 -18.32 11.50 -10.56
N GLU A 172 -18.36 10.24 -10.11
CA GLU A 172 -17.54 9.78 -8.97
C GLU A 172 -16.03 9.93 -9.27
N LEU A 173 -15.60 9.58 -10.48
CA LEU A 173 -14.20 9.76 -10.91
C LEU A 173 -13.80 11.23 -10.99
N GLU A 174 -14.67 12.10 -11.50
CA GLU A 174 -14.44 13.54 -11.52
C GLU A 174 -14.30 14.10 -10.10
N GLU A 175 -15.18 13.70 -9.18
CA GLU A 175 -15.11 14.10 -7.77
C GLU A 175 -13.80 13.63 -7.11
N LEU A 176 -13.46 12.35 -7.23
CA LEU A 176 -12.21 11.78 -6.71
C LEU A 176 -10.98 12.50 -7.29
N SER A 177 -11.01 12.80 -8.60
CA SER A 177 -9.92 13.53 -9.24
C SER A 177 -9.80 14.95 -8.71
N ALA A 178 -10.93 15.66 -8.53
CA ALA A 178 -10.94 17.00 -7.99
C ALA A 178 -10.41 17.01 -6.55
N GLN A 179 -10.85 16.07 -5.70
CA GLN A 179 -10.35 15.91 -4.34
C GLN A 179 -8.83 15.70 -4.33
N LEU A 180 -8.31 14.76 -5.13
CA LEU A 180 -6.87 14.47 -5.21
C LEU A 180 -6.07 15.68 -5.69
N PHE A 181 -6.56 16.43 -6.69
CA PHE A 181 -5.89 17.65 -7.13
C PHE A 181 -5.92 18.76 -6.07
N THR A 182 -7.02 18.91 -5.33
CA THR A 182 -7.09 19.88 -4.23
C THR A 182 -6.12 19.53 -3.10
N GLU A 183 -6.07 18.28 -2.68
CA GLU A 183 -5.16 17.79 -1.64
C GLU A 183 -3.69 17.94 -2.08
N ALA A 184 -3.37 17.56 -3.32
CA ALA A 184 -2.03 17.73 -3.87
C ALA A 184 -1.62 19.22 -3.91
N ASN A 185 -2.53 20.10 -4.33
CA ASN A 185 -2.28 21.54 -4.34
C ASN A 185 -2.06 22.11 -2.94
N GLU A 186 -2.83 21.65 -1.95
CA GLU A 186 -2.66 22.04 -0.55
C GLU A 186 -1.29 21.59 -0.02
N MET A 187 -0.92 20.33 -0.25
CA MET A 187 0.38 19.79 0.17
C MET A 187 1.54 20.62 -0.42
N VAL A 188 1.51 20.90 -1.72
CA VAL A 188 2.52 21.73 -2.39
C VAL A 188 2.52 23.15 -1.83
N ALA A 189 1.36 23.73 -1.53
CA ALA A 189 1.29 25.05 -0.92
C ALA A 189 1.92 25.08 0.48
N THR A 190 1.68 24.05 1.30
CA THR A 190 2.31 23.94 2.63
C THR A 190 3.82 23.77 2.53
N GLU A 191 4.30 22.95 1.58
CA GLU A 191 5.73 22.79 1.32
C GLU A 191 6.37 24.10 0.88
N ARG A 192 5.77 24.82 -0.09
CA ARG A 192 6.27 26.12 -0.55
C ARG A 192 6.37 27.13 0.59
N LYS A 193 5.36 27.18 1.47
CA LYS A 193 5.37 28.05 2.66
C LYS A 193 6.47 27.65 3.64
N ALA A 194 6.62 26.35 3.92
CA ALA A 194 7.64 25.83 4.83
C ALA A 194 9.05 26.09 4.28
N ARG A 195 9.25 25.85 2.98
CA ARG A 195 10.50 26.11 2.27
C ARG A 195 10.87 27.59 2.30
N ALA A 196 9.94 28.49 1.97
CA ALA A 196 10.17 29.94 2.03
C ALA A 196 10.59 30.39 3.45
N LYS A 197 9.95 29.86 4.49
CA LYS A 197 10.30 30.16 5.89
C LYS A 197 11.69 29.65 6.28
N LEU A 198 12.10 28.49 5.75
CA LEU A 198 13.46 27.97 5.97
C LEU A 198 14.50 28.79 5.20
N GLU A 199 14.22 29.13 3.95
CA GLU A 199 15.08 29.96 3.10
C GLU A 199 15.30 31.35 3.75
N GLU A 200 14.26 31.97 4.31
CA GLU A 200 14.37 33.22 5.06
C GLU A 200 15.30 33.07 6.28
N ARG A 201 15.10 32.02 7.08
CA ARG A 201 15.96 31.76 8.26
C ARG A 201 17.41 31.54 7.86
N VAL A 202 17.65 30.76 6.80
CA VAL A 202 18.99 30.51 6.26
C VAL A 202 19.64 31.83 5.83
N ALA A 203 18.93 32.68 5.09
CA ALA A 203 19.45 33.98 4.66
C ALA A 203 19.87 34.87 5.85
N VAL A 204 19.07 34.90 6.92
CA VAL A 204 19.42 35.63 8.16
C VAL A 204 20.66 35.04 8.83
N LEU A 205 20.75 33.71 8.93
CA LEU A 205 21.92 33.03 9.52
C LEU A 205 23.19 33.33 8.72
N GLU A 206 23.14 33.19 7.40
CA GLU A 206 24.26 33.50 6.52
C GLU A 206 24.70 34.96 6.61
N GLY A 207 23.74 35.89 6.72
CA GLY A 207 24.05 37.31 6.94
C GLY A 207 24.83 37.54 8.23
N ARG A 208 24.38 36.94 9.34
CA ARG A 208 25.07 37.03 10.64
C ARG A 208 26.45 36.38 10.62
N ASP A 209 26.61 35.26 9.95
CA ASP A 209 27.89 34.57 9.87
C ASP A 209 28.89 35.33 9.01
N LYS A 210 28.44 35.96 7.92
CA LYS A 210 29.26 36.89 7.14
C LYS A 210 29.75 38.07 7.99
N GLU A 211 28.87 38.70 8.76
CA GLU A 211 29.25 39.82 9.63
C GLU A 211 30.23 39.39 10.74
N LYS A 212 30.03 38.23 11.36
CA LYS A 212 30.99 37.71 12.34
C LYS A 212 32.34 37.42 11.72
N ARG A 213 32.35 36.82 10.51
CA ARG A 213 33.59 36.53 9.79
C ARG A 213 34.38 37.80 9.49
N THR A 214 33.73 38.87 9.02
CA THR A 214 34.42 40.15 8.76
C THR A 214 34.97 40.78 10.04
N ARG A 215 34.23 40.70 11.16
CA ARG A 215 34.74 41.17 12.46
C ARG A 215 35.96 40.38 12.93
N LEU A 216 35.95 39.06 12.77
CA LEU A 216 37.09 38.20 13.10
C LEU A 216 38.30 38.52 12.24
N GLU A 217 38.12 38.68 10.93
CA GLU A 217 39.21 39.05 10.01
C GLU A 217 39.90 40.37 10.43
N VAL A 218 39.13 41.37 10.85
CA VAL A 218 39.67 42.63 11.37
C VAL A 218 40.46 42.40 12.66
N LEU A 219 39.96 41.57 13.57
CA LEU A 219 40.65 41.25 14.82
C LEU A 219 41.94 40.46 14.57
N GLU A 220 41.90 39.47 13.69
CA GLU A 220 43.07 38.67 13.27
C GLU A 220 44.13 39.57 12.63
N SER A 221 43.74 40.50 11.77
CA SER A 221 44.66 41.49 11.18
C SER A 221 45.33 42.37 12.25
N ARG A 222 44.61 42.74 13.32
CA ARG A 222 45.17 43.52 14.44
C ARG A 222 46.07 42.67 15.33
N LEU A 223 45.65 41.45 15.67
CA LEU A 223 46.45 40.51 16.46
C LEU A 223 47.76 40.16 15.74
N GLY A 224 47.72 39.88 14.44
CA GLY A 224 48.93 39.62 13.65
C GLY A 224 49.89 40.81 13.60
N ARG A 225 49.38 42.06 13.67
CA ARG A 225 50.24 43.25 13.82
C ARG A 225 50.92 43.28 15.19
N ILE A 226 50.18 42.99 16.26
CA ILE A 226 50.72 42.96 17.63
C ILE A 226 51.76 41.84 17.77
N GLU A 227 51.48 40.67 17.20
CA GLU A 227 52.38 39.51 17.23
C GLU A 227 53.73 39.83 16.56
N ARG A 228 53.72 40.48 15.39
CA ARG A 228 54.96 40.93 14.73
C ARG A 228 55.77 41.90 15.60
N VAL A 229 55.12 42.86 16.24
CA VAL A 229 55.81 43.81 17.14
C VAL A 229 56.39 43.08 18.34
N ARG A 230 55.64 42.13 18.93
CA ARG A 230 56.11 41.31 20.04
C ARG A 230 57.33 40.46 19.67
N GLU A 231 57.39 39.93 18.46
CA GLU A 231 58.52 39.15 17.96
C GLU A 231 59.78 40.01 17.77
N MET A 232 59.65 41.27 17.35
CA MET A 232 60.78 42.20 17.23
C MET A 232 61.33 42.71 18.58
N LEU A 233 60.54 42.64 19.65
CA LEU A 233 60.92 43.07 21.00
C LEU A 233 61.52 41.94 21.86
N LYS A 234 61.56 40.72 21.34
CA LYS A 234 62.24 39.56 21.95
C LYS A 234 63.67 39.46 21.43
#